data_AF-A0A662GI03-F1
#
_entry.id   AF-A0A662GI03-F1
#
_cell.length_a   1.000
_cell.length_b   1.000
_cell.length_c   1.000
_cell.angle_alpha   90.00
_cell.angle_beta   90.00
_cell.angle_gamma   90.00
#
_symmetry.space_group_name_H-M   'P 1'
#
loop_
_entity.id
_entity.type
_entity.pdbx_description
1 polymer ?
#
loop_
_entity_poly.entity_id
_entity_poly.type
_entity_poly.pdbx_seq_one_letter_code
_entity_poly.pdbx_strand_id
1 'polypeptide(L)'
;MVARFIAEKIREPKLRFFGDNISDKPIDGLRAFGPVDLRSRKFTKMQVYVVHDGRRKDLVNAFVDRLKKSAEDLLKLELEVKKEIIVDQKDLTTYLTRIENEIESPVRDGEIALQVLREKEETIDKSPYYQLRIRLLGRKDPIPVQSILYSTLENLRSAIPNNVMLSMYAKCGGKPWFLAESVSELFNNVLYIGYDISGRIVTREGKKVPRTGTAIVYDNEGQYIYFTKYEIQTDKEVIPKESIRGFIYNVVRDVIAKKREIEGIVIHRDGEIYREEIEGIAEVAKSFNLSLAILSFPKKAPALIDLSNNMFAEPGWYFHAGLQLVRKETYLHTFYLQGFRFPYREGRKVNLLKYRIAYLWKNFLVSGEKIHAIYKDIARQNLYLSRLNWGTALGKSKSPVTIHYAHKSSKLLSSGLDPRMLDEDKLFMI
;
A
#
# COMPACT_ATOMS: atom_id res chain seq x y z
N MET A 1 -9.74 27.24 -27.64
CA MET A 1 -10.29 27.63 -26.33
C MET A 1 -9.36 27.08 -25.25
N VAL A 2 -8.70 27.94 -24.47
CA VAL A 2 -7.83 27.49 -23.36
C VAL A 2 -8.75 27.21 -22.18
N ALA A 3 -8.85 25.95 -21.76
CA ALA A 3 -9.57 25.61 -20.53
C ALA A 3 -8.82 26.23 -19.33
N ARG A 4 -9.51 27.08 -18.57
CA ARG A 4 -8.99 27.64 -17.32
C ARG A 4 -9.61 26.85 -16.16
N PHE A 5 -8.77 26.35 -15.27
CA PHE A 5 -9.20 25.70 -14.04
C PHE A 5 -8.62 26.48 -12.86
N ILE A 6 -9.33 26.50 -11.74
CA ILE A 6 -8.83 27.07 -10.48
C ILE A 6 -8.15 25.92 -9.72
N ALA A 7 -6.87 26.11 -9.42
CA ALA A 7 -6.12 25.20 -8.57
C ALA A 7 -6.12 25.70 -7.12
N GLU A 8 -6.32 24.78 -6.20
CA GLU A 8 -6.32 25.04 -4.77
C GLU A 8 -5.23 24.21 -4.08
N LYS A 9 -4.73 24.70 -2.96
CA LYS A 9 -3.68 24.04 -2.20
C LYS A 9 -4.23 23.45 -0.91
N ILE A 10 -4.00 22.16 -0.73
CA ILE A 10 -4.24 21.44 0.52
C ILE A 10 -2.92 21.35 1.28
N ARG A 11 -2.96 21.62 2.57
CA ARG A 11 -1.80 21.48 3.45
C ARG A 11 -1.50 19.98 3.63
N GLU A 12 -0.23 19.60 3.54
CA GLU A 12 0.18 18.25 3.90
C GLU A 12 -0.10 17.98 5.39
N PRO A 13 -0.55 16.76 5.75
CA PRO A 13 -0.78 16.41 7.16
C PRO A 13 0.53 16.39 7.93
N LYS A 14 0.41 16.62 9.23
CA LYS A 14 1.47 16.23 10.17
C LYS A 14 1.35 14.76 10.55
N LEU A 15 2.44 14.17 11.02
CA LEU A 15 2.52 12.78 11.43
C LEU A 15 2.65 12.66 12.94
N ARG A 16 2.01 11.66 13.51
CA ARG A 16 1.99 11.36 14.95
C ARG A 16 2.87 10.15 15.26
N PHE A 17 3.67 10.28 16.31
CA PHE A 17 4.66 9.32 16.78
C PHE A 17 4.38 8.96 18.25
N PHE A 18 5.31 8.23 18.88
CA PHE A 18 5.19 7.84 20.27
C PHE A 18 4.90 9.03 21.19
N GLY A 19 3.98 8.83 22.16
CA GLY A 19 3.59 9.87 23.12
C GLY A 19 2.87 11.07 22.49
N ASP A 20 2.16 10.84 21.37
CA ASP A 20 1.42 11.85 20.61
C ASP A 20 2.30 13.02 20.08
N ASN A 21 3.61 12.81 20.01
CA ASN A 21 4.53 13.78 19.43
C ASN A 21 4.31 13.90 17.92
N ILE A 22 4.52 15.11 17.39
CA ILE A 22 4.18 15.45 16.01
C ILE A 22 5.42 15.88 15.22
N SER A 23 5.54 15.40 13.97
CA SER A 23 6.55 15.87 13.01
C SER A 23 6.01 15.87 11.58
N ASP A 24 6.51 16.77 10.74
CA ASP A 24 6.19 16.83 9.31
C ASP A 24 7.01 15.82 8.48
N LYS A 25 8.04 15.22 9.09
CA LYS A 25 8.99 14.31 8.44
C LYS A 25 9.08 12.98 9.18
N PRO A 26 8.82 11.84 8.51
CA PRO A 26 8.84 10.52 9.13
C PRO A 26 10.13 10.19 9.88
N ILE A 27 11.28 10.38 9.24
CA ILE A 27 12.58 10.01 9.82
C ILE A 27 12.94 10.88 11.02
N ASP A 28 12.65 12.18 10.95
CA ASP A 28 12.95 13.09 12.06
C ASP A 28 12.06 12.76 13.27
N GLY A 29 10.77 12.48 13.03
CA GLY A 29 9.84 12.05 14.08
C GLY A 29 10.24 10.71 14.71
N LEU A 30 10.60 9.71 13.90
CA LEU A 30 11.05 8.41 14.41
C LEU A 30 12.34 8.49 15.23
N ARG A 31 13.33 9.30 14.79
CA ARG A 31 14.57 9.49 15.54
C ARG A 31 14.32 10.15 16.89
N ALA A 32 13.50 11.20 16.90
CA ALA A 32 13.22 11.99 18.09
C ALA A 32 12.35 11.23 19.10
N PHE A 33 11.30 10.56 18.63
CA PHE A 33 10.23 10.05 19.50
C PHE A 33 10.08 8.52 19.47
N GLY A 34 10.49 7.87 18.38
CA GLY A 34 10.22 6.46 18.13
C GLY A 34 8.84 6.21 17.49
N PRO A 35 8.51 4.95 17.18
CA PRO A 35 7.31 4.60 16.44
C PRO A 35 6.05 4.76 17.29
N VAL A 36 4.91 5.06 16.66
CA VAL A 36 3.65 5.32 17.40
C VAL A 36 3.22 4.14 18.27
N ASP A 37 3.56 2.91 17.88
CA ASP A 37 3.25 1.68 18.59
C ASP A 37 4.36 1.21 19.55
N LEU A 38 5.34 2.06 19.90
CA LEU A 38 6.52 1.67 20.67
C LEU A 38 6.21 0.85 21.94
N ARG A 39 5.10 1.16 22.64
CA ARG A 39 4.65 0.43 23.84
C ARG A 39 3.58 -0.63 23.59
N SER A 40 2.92 -0.61 22.43
CA SER A 40 1.78 -1.47 22.11
C SER A 40 2.07 -2.57 21.08
N ARG A 41 3.25 -2.53 20.45
CA ARG A 41 3.68 -3.54 19.49
C ARG A 41 3.83 -4.93 20.14
N LYS A 42 3.56 -5.98 19.36
CA LYS A 42 3.57 -7.38 19.83
C LYS A 42 4.97 -7.97 20.03
N PHE A 43 6.03 -7.25 19.65
CA PHE A 43 7.41 -7.73 19.71
C PHE A 43 8.36 -6.67 20.28
N THR A 44 9.30 -7.10 21.12
CA THR A 44 10.29 -6.21 21.75
C THR A 44 11.59 -6.09 20.94
N LYS A 45 11.88 -7.11 20.12
CA LYS A 45 13.01 -7.18 19.19
C LYS A 45 12.57 -7.78 17.87
N MET A 46 13.36 -7.56 16.82
CA MET A 46 13.20 -8.20 15.52
C MET A 46 14.29 -9.24 15.31
N GLN A 47 13.91 -10.38 14.76
CA GLN A 47 14.80 -11.51 14.52
C GLN A 47 14.79 -11.85 13.03
N VAL A 48 15.95 -11.80 12.38
CA VAL A 48 16.06 -11.95 10.93
C VAL A 48 16.77 -13.24 10.54
N TYR A 49 16.15 -14.01 9.65
CA TYR A 49 16.81 -15.07 8.89
C TYR A 49 17.43 -14.44 7.65
N VAL A 50 18.76 -14.39 7.57
CA VAL A 50 19.47 -13.79 6.43
C VAL A 50 19.75 -14.88 5.41
N VAL A 51 19.04 -14.83 4.28
CA VAL A 51 19.13 -15.81 3.20
C VAL A 51 19.93 -15.21 2.05
N HIS A 52 21.07 -15.80 1.73
CA HIS A 52 21.91 -15.37 0.61
C HIS A 52 22.74 -16.55 0.07
N ASP A 53 23.49 -16.33 -1.01
CA ASP A 53 24.23 -17.38 -1.72
C ASP A 53 25.73 -17.44 -1.36
N GLY A 54 26.13 -16.78 -0.27
CA GLY A 54 27.54 -16.71 0.18
C GLY A 54 28.40 -15.72 -0.60
N ARG A 55 27.97 -15.24 -1.77
CA ARG A 55 28.73 -14.23 -2.53
C ARG A 55 28.73 -12.92 -1.78
N ARG A 56 29.87 -12.21 -1.81
CA ARG A 56 29.98 -10.86 -1.24
C ARG A 56 29.41 -10.77 0.19
N LYS A 57 29.75 -11.77 1.02
CA LYS A 57 29.30 -11.87 2.41
C LYS A 57 29.64 -10.61 3.22
N ASP A 58 30.75 -9.97 2.90
CA ASP A 58 31.15 -8.66 3.41
C ASP A 58 30.08 -7.58 3.20
N LEU A 59 29.49 -7.50 1.99
CA LEU A 59 28.42 -6.55 1.69
C LEU A 59 27.13 -6.88 2.45
N VAL A 60 26.80 -8.17 2.57
CA VAL A 60 25.61 -8.61 3.32
C VAL A 60 25.76 -8.24 4.79
N ASN A 61 26.91 -8.55 5.41
CA ASN A 61 27.21 -8.20 6.79
C ASN A 61 27.16 -6.69 7.03
N ALA A 62 27.85 -5.90 6.19
CA ALA A 62 27.84 -4.44 6.29
C ALA A 62 26.42 -3.85 6.14
N PHE A 63 25.57 -4.48 5.32
CA PHE A 63 24.18 -4.07 5.19
C PHE A 63 23.36 -4.42 6.43
N VAL A 64 23.52 -5.63 6.98
CA VAL A 64 22.86 -6.04 8.23
C VAL A 64 23.25 -5.12 9.39
N ASP A 65 24.52 -4.72 9.52
CA ASP A 65 24.95 -3.79 10.56
C ASP A 65 24.28 -2.41 10.41
N ARG A 66 24.10 -1.93 9.17
CA ARG A 66 23.33 -0.71 8.90
C ARG A 66 21.84 -0.87 9.22
N LEU A 67 21.26 -2.06 9.03
CA LEU A 67 19.89 -2.35 9.44
C LEU A 67 19.75 -2.33 10.97
N LYS A 68 20.71 -2.93 11.70
CA LYS A 68 20.75 -2.89 13.17
C LYS A 68 20.73 -1.46 13.69
N LYS A 69 21.64 -0.62 13.16
CA LYS A 69 21.67 0.80 13.49
C LYS A 69 20.36 1.51 13.14
N SER A 70 19.77 1.21 11.98
CA SER A 70 18.49 1.80 11.57
C SER A 70 17.34 1.38 12.50
N ALA A 71 17.34 0.14 12.99
CA ALA A 71 16.35 -0.38 13.92
C ALA A 71 16.43 0.33 15.28
N GLU A 72 17.65 0.50 15.79
CA GLU A 72 17.91 1.23 17.02
C GLU A 72 17.54 2.72 16.88
N ASP A 73 18.09 3.40 15.87
CA ASP A 73 17.92 4.84 15.66
C ASP A 73 16.46 5.23 15.46
N LEU A 74 15.73 4.48 14.62
CA LEU A 74 14.39 4.86 14.17
C LEU A 74 13.27 4.19 14.97
N LEU A 75 13.46 2.92 15.34
CA LEU A 75 12.37 2.09 15.86
C LEU A 75 12.52 1.76 17.34
N LYS A 76 13.63 2.18 17.96
CA LYS A 76 13.97 1.91 19.36
C LYS A 76 13.83 0.42 19.66
N LEU A 77 14.42 -0.40 18.80
CA LEU A 77 14.35 -1.86 18.88
C LEU A 77 15.67 -2.50 18.47
N GLU A 78 15.92 -3.67 19.03
CA GLU A 78 17.06 -4.50 18.68
C GLU A 78 16.74 -5.37 17.45
N LEU A 79 17.68 -5.46 16.51
CA LEU A 79 17.62 -6.39 15.37
C LEU A 79 18.72 -7.45 15.54
N GLU A 80 18.31 -8.70 15.69
CA GLU A 80 19.21 -9.85 15.82
C GLU A 80 19.19 -10.71 14.57
N VAL A 81 20.35 -11.21 14.15
CA VAL A 81 20.41 -12.27 13.15
C VAL A 81 20.12 -13.59 13.87
N LYS A 82 18.95 -14.16 13.62
CA LYS A 82 18.56 -15.45 14.20
C LYS A 82 19.33 -16.58 13.54
N LYS A 83 19.46 -16.54 12.21
CA LYS A 83 20.23 -17.50 11.44
C LYS A 83 20.70 -16.92 10.11
N GLU A 84 21.92 -17.25 9.72
CA GLU A 84 22.44 -17.03 8.37
C GLU A 84 22.27 -18.34 7.57
N ILE A 85 21.52 -18.29 6.46
CA ILE A 85 21.22 -19.44 5.61
C ILE A 85 21.91 -19.21 4.27
N ILE A 86 23.04 -19.89 4.07
CA ILE A 86 23.84 -19.81 2.84
C ILE A 86 23.41 -20.91 1.88
N VAL A 87 22.82 -20.54 0.75
CA VAL A 87 22.27 -21.47 -0.23
C VAL A 87 22.29 -20.91 -1.65
N ASP A 88 22.68 -21.74 -2.63
CA ASP A 88 22.67 -21.34 -4.04
C ASP A 88 21.23 -21.17 -4.55
N GLN A 89 21.00 -20.08 -5.29
CA GLN A 89 19.69 -19.72 -5.85
C GLN A 89 19.41 -20.35 -7.21
N LYS A 90 20.41 -20.98 -7.85
CA LYS A 90 20.26 -21.61 -9.17
C LYS A 90 19.43 -22.89 -9.11
N ASP A 91 19.64 -23.71 -8.09
CA ASP A 91 18.81 -24.87 -7.81
C ASP A 91 17.67 -24.45 -6.88
N LEU A 92 16.56 -24.06 -7.48
CA LEU A 92 15.39 -23.55 -6.76
C LEU A 92 14.81 -24.58 -5.78
N THR A 93 14.86 -25.88 -6.10
CA THR A 93 14.30 -26.92 -5.22
C THR A 93 15.13 -27.07 -3.96
N THR A 94 16.44 -27.16 -4.11
CA THR A 94 17.38 -27.20 -2.97
C THR A 94 17.34 -25.89 -2.19
N TYR A 95 17.25 -24.75 -2.89
CA TYR A 95 17.10 -23.42 -2.31
C TYR A 95 15.92 -23.35 -1.34
N LEU A 96 14.72 -23.70 -1.81
CA LEU A 96 13.50 -23.62 -1.00
C LEU A 96 13.52 -24.62 0.15
N THR A 97 13.84 -25.89 -0.13
CA THR A 97 13.83 -26.97 0.87
C THR A 97 14.79 -26.66 2.02
N ARG A 98 15.99 -26.16 1.70
CA ARG A 98 16.97 -25.80 2.73
C ARG A 98 16.46 -24.67 3.61
N ILE A 99 15.90 -23.61 3.05
CA ILE A 99 15.38 -22.49 3.84
C ILE A 99 14.22 -22.95 4.73
N GLU A 100 13.30 -23.75 4.21
CA GLU A 100 12.15 -24.28 4.97
C GLU A 100 12.59 -25.12 6.17
N ASN A 101 13.63 -25.95 6.01
CA ASN A 101 14.17 -26.80 7.09
C ASN A 101 14.94 -26.00 8.15
N GLU A 102 15.49 -24.84 7.79
CA GLU A 102 16.31 -24.02 8.67
C GLU A 102 15.50 -22.98 9.46
N ILE A 103 14.26 -22.71 9.04
CA ILE A 103 13.31 -21.84 9.75
C ILE A 103 12.60 -22.63 10.85
N GLU A 104 12.76 -22.17 12.08
CA GLU A 104 12.17 -22.79 13.26
C GLU A 104 10.66 -22.50 13.36
N SER A 105 9.90 -23.50 13.82
CA SER A 105 8.48 -23.38 14.16
C SER A 105 8.26 -23.57 15.67
N PRO A 106 7.31 -22.84 16.30
CA PRO A 106 6.45 -21.82 15.70
C PRO A 106 7.18 -20.48 15.49
N VAL A 107 6.90 -19.81 14.37
CA VAL A 107 7.37 -18.45 14.09
C VAL A 107 6.74 -17.45 15.06
N ARG A 108 7.55 -16.58 15.67
CA ARG A 108 7.11 -15.54 16.62
C ARG A 108 6.92 -14.18 15.94
N ASP A 109 6.15 -13.28 16.57
CA ASP A 109 6.10 -11.89 16.13
C ASP A 109 7.48 -11.24 16.17
N GLY A 110 7.76 -10.40 15.17
CA GLY A 110 9.10 -9.82 14.97
C GLY A 110 10.07 -10.70 14.18
N GLU A 111 9.72 -11.95 13.85
CA GLU A 111 10.53 -12.80 12.96
C GLU A 111 10.27 -12.49 11.47
N ILE A 112 11.34 -12.45 10.66
CA ILE A 112 11.28 -12.12 9.23
C ILE A 112 12.45 -12.74 8.45
N ALA A 113 12.24 -13.09 7.18
CA ALA A 113 13.31 -13.48 6.27
C ALA A 113 13.82 -12.28 5.45
N LEU A 114 15.13 -12.03 5.45
CA LEU A 114 15.82 -11.10 4.55
C LEU A 114 16.51 -11.89 3.44
N GLN A 115 15.93 -11.85 2.25
CA GLN A 115 16.41 -12.53 1.05
C GLN A 115 17.30 -11.61 0.20
N VAL A 116 18.56 -11.96 0.02
CA VAL A 116 19.49 -11.26 -0.89
C VAL A 116 19.53 -12.01 -2.22
N LEU A 117 19.10 -11.37 -3.29
CA LEU A 117 18.95 -11.94 -4.63
C LEU A 117 20.11 -11.54 -5.56
N ARG A 118 20.54 -12.47 -6.42
CA ARG A 118 21.51 -12.19 -7.49
C ARG A 118 20.96 -11.20 -8.50
N GLU A 119 19.80 -11.52 -9.04
CA GLU A 119 19.18 -10.82 -10.15
C GLU A 119 17.65 -10.94 -10.06
N LYS A 120 16.96 -10.24 -10.95
CA LYS A 120 15.52 -10.37 -11.10
C LYS A 120 15.24 -11.50 -12.07
N GLU A 121 14.44 -12.46 -11.64
CA GLU A 121 13.84 -13.46 -12.51
C GLU A 121 12.35 -13.13 -12.65
N GLU A 122 11.92 -12.85 -13.88
CA GLU A 122 10.56 -12.42 -14.20
C GLU A 122 9.58 -13.60 -14.27
N THR A 123 10.10 -14.80 -14.58
CA THR A 123 9.31 -16.02 -14.67
C THR A 123 8.99 -16.53 -13.27
N ILE A 124 7.72 -16.44 -12.87
CA ILE A 124 7.26 -16.72 -11.49
C ILE A 124 7.70 -18.09 -10.97
N ASP A 125 7.61 -19.14 -11.79
CA ASP A 125 7.96 -20.53 -11.46
C ASP A 125 9.47 -20.73 -11.23
N LYS A 126 10.32 -19.92 -11.86
CA LYS A 126 11.78 -19.96 -11.69
C LYS A 126 12.30 -18.96 -10.66
N SER A 127 11.49 -17.98 -10.31
CA SER A 127 11.93 -16.81 -9.55
C SER A 127 12.09 -17.13 -8.07
N PRO A 128 13.32 -17.10 -7.50
CA PRO A 128 13.50 -17.28 -6.06
C PRO A 128 12.74 -16.22 -5.25
N TYR A 129 12.53 -15.03 -5.82
CA TYR A 129 11.73 -13.96 -5.23
C TYR A 129 10.27 -14.37 -4.97
N TYR A 130 9.60 -14.92 -5.99
CA TYR A 130 8.18 -15.29 -5.86
C TYR A 130 8.04 -16.61 -5.09
N GLN A 131 8.86 -17.61 -5.42
CA GLN A 131 8.74 -18.94 -4.86
C GLN A 131 9.00 -18.97 -3.35
N LEU A 132 10.01 -18.22 -2.86
CA LEU A 132 10.24 -18.14 -1.42
C LEU A 132 9.05 -17.50 -0.69
N ARG A 133 8.43 -16.45 -1.25
CA ARG A 133 7.24 -15.83 -0.65
C ARG A 133 6.05 -16.78 -0.63
N ILE A 134 5.80 -17.50 -1.71
CA ILE A 134 4.71 -18.49 -1.79
C ILE A 134 4.86 -19.52 -0.69
N ARG A 135 6.08 -20.07 -0.54
CA ARG A 135 6.39 -21.03 0.52
C ARG A 135 6.20 -20.43 1.91
N LEU A 136 6.90 -19.34 2.21
CA LEU A 136 6.99 -18.78 3.56
C LEU A 136 5.69 -18.12 4.05
N LEU A 137 4.94 -17.46 3.18
CA LEU A 137 3.64 -16.88 3.52
C LEU A 137 2.50 -17.92 3.49
N GLY A 138 2.68 -19.05 2.80
CA GLY A 138 1.72 -20.16 2.74
C GLY A 138 1.82 -21.15 3.90
N ARG A 139 2.78 -20.95 4.82
CA ARG A 139 2.96 -21.79 6.03
C ARG A 139 1.78 -21.66 6.99
N LYS A 140 1.62 -22.66 7.88
CA LYS A 140 0.65 -22.57 9.00
C LYS A 140 1.01 -21.43 9.96
N ASP A 141 2.31 -21.17 10.13
CA ASP A 141 2.91 -20.05 10.84
C ASP A 141 3.68 -19.16 9.83
N PRO A 142 2.98 -18.24 9.14
CA PRO A 142 3.57 -17.45 8.06
C PRO A 142 4.75 -16.60 8.54
N ILE A 143 5.81 -16.55 7.74
CA ILE A 143 6.94 -15.65 7.97
C ILE A 143 7.04 -14.61 6.84
N PRO A 144 7.03 -13.30 7.15
CA PRO A 144 7.20 -12.28 6.15
C PRO A 144 8.56 -12.36 5.44
N VAL A 145 8.62 -11.84 4.21
CA VAL A 145 9.86 -11.84 3.41
C VAL A 145 10.16 -10.43 2.90
N GLN A 146 11.34 -9.95 3.24
CA GLN A 146 11.95 -8.76 2.65
C GLN A 146 13.04 -9.19 1.67
N SER A 147 13.03 -8.65 0.45
CA SER A 147 14.08 -8.97 -0.53
C SER A 147 14.89 -7.73 -0.92
N ILE A 148 16.14 -7.94 -1.28
CA ILE A 148 17.05 -6.92 -1.83
C ILE A 148 17.98 -7.56 -2.87
N LEU A 149 18.45 -6.80 -3.86
CA LEU A 149 19.40 -7.29 -4.86
C LEU A 149 20.83 -6.99 -4.45
N TYR A 150 21.78 -7.85 -4.82
CA TYR A 150 23.21 -7.55 -4.64
C TYR A 150 23.62 -6.23 -5.31
N SER A 151 23.11 -5.94 -6.50
CA SER A 151 23.37 -4.66 -7.19
C SER A 151 22.91 -3.43 -6.39
N THR A 152 21.93 -3.60 -5.49
CA THR A 152 21.49 -2.56 -4.56
C THR A 152 22.45 -2.43 -3.37
N LEU A 153 23.01 -3.53 -2.89
CA LEU A 153 24.03 -3.53 -1.83
C LEU A 153 25.37 -2.94 -2.30
N GLU A 154 25.75 -3.20 -3.55
CA GLU A 154 26.96 -2.61 -4.16
C GLU A 154 26.85 -1.08 -4.30
N ASN A 155 25.65 -0.57 -4.52
CA ASN A 155 25.36 0.86 -4.69
C ASN A 155 24.52 1.40 -3.51
N LEU A 156 24.90 1.03 -2.28
CA LEU A 156 24.09 1.25 -1.09
C LEU A 156 24.03 2.74 -0.70
N ARG A 157 22.93 3.40 -1.10
CA ARG A 157 22.59 4.75 -0.66
C ARG A 157 22.13 4.76 0.80
N SER A 158 22.40 5.86 1.50
CA SER A 158 22.06 6.04 2.93
C SER A 158 20.58 5.84 3.27
N ALA A 159 19.67 6.12 2.34
CA ALA A 159 18.23 5.95 2.56
C ALA A 159 17.75 4.49 2.47
N ILE A 160 18.53 3.58 1.87
CA ILE A 160 18.09 2.20 1.60
C ILE A 160 17.92 1.39 2.89
N PRO A 161 18.87 1.38 3.86
CA PRO A 161 18.69 0.69 5.13
C PRO A 161 17.42 1.15 5.87
N ASN A 162 17.15 2.46 5.93
CA ASN A 162 15.94 3.00 6.54
C ASN A 162 14.66 2.49 5.86
N ASN A 163 14.62 2.50 4.51
CA ASN A 163 13.46 1.99 3.76
C ASN A 163 13.22 0.51 4.02
N VAL A 164 14.29 -0.29 4.01
CA VAL A 164 14.22 -1.74 4.22
C VAL A 164 13.80 -2.04 5.66
N MET A 165 14.38 -1.36 6.64
CA MET A 165 14.02 -1.54 8.05
C MET A 165 12.57 -1.17 8.34
N LEU A 166 12.08 -0.05 7.79
CA LEU A 166 10.66 0.32 7.91
C LEU A 166 9.72 -0.70 7.25
N SER A 167 10.12 -1.23 6.09
CA SER A 167 9.37 -2.30 5.41
C SER A 167 9.34 -3.59 6.23
N MET A 168 10.46 -3.98 6.82
CA MET A 168 10.54 -5.14 7.71
C MET A 168 9.66 -4.94 8.96
N TYR A 169 9.72 -3.76 9.58
CA TYR A 169 8.91 -3.43 10.75
C TYR A 169 7.41 -3.56 10.46
N ALA A 170 6.94 -2.95 9.38
CA ALA A 170 5.54 -3.02 8.95
C ALA A 170 5.08 -4.43 8.57
N LYS A 171 5.98 -5.24 7.99
CA LYS A 171 5.71 -6.66 7.68
C LYS A 171 5.54 -7.51 8.92
N CYS A 172 6.21 -7.17 10.01
CA CYS A 172 6.07 -7.83 11.31
C CYS A 172 4.90 -7.29 12.15
N GLY A 173 4.12 -6.34 11.64
CA GLY A 173 2.96 -5.74 12.33
C GLY A 173 3.27 -4.41 13.04
N GLY A 174 4.49 -3.90 12.91
CA GLY A 174 4.90 -2.63 13.48
C GLY A 174 4.28 -1.43 12.75
N LYS A 175 3.87 -0.41 13.51
CA LYS A 175 3.23 0.81 13.02
C LYS A 175 4.15 2.01 13.28
N PRO A 176 4.89 2.48 12.27
CA PRO A 176 5.94 3.47 12.50
C PRO A 176 5.36 4.86 12.82
N TRP A 177 4.26 5.26 12.19
CA TRP A 177 3.57 6.53 12.48
C TRP A 177 2.12 6.50 12.00
N PHE A 178 1.31 7.42 12.54
CA PHE A 178 -0.04 7.73 12.06
C PHE A 178 -0.13 9.17 11.56
N LEU A 179 -1.29 9.55 11.05
CA LEU A 179 -1.61 10.96 10.86
C LEU A 179 -1.85 11.61 12.23
N ALA A 180 -1.46 12.88 12.37
CA ALA A 180 -1.80 13.69 13.55
C ALA A 180 -3.22 14.25 13.48
N GLU A 181 -3.81 14.24 12.28
CA GLU A 181 -5.14 14.73 11.95
C GLU A 181 -5.94 13.60 11.30
N SER A 182 -7.27 13.66 11.37
CA SER A 182 -8.12 12.73 10.64
C SER A 182 -7.95 12.85 9.13
N VAL A 183 -8.20 11.75 8.42
CA VAL A 183 -8.13 11.68 6.96
C VAL A 183 -9.16 12.61 6.31
N SER A 184 -10.38 12.65 6.85
CA SER A 184 -11.42 13.62 6.50
C SER A 184 -11.60 14.68 7.58
N GLU A 185 -11.84 15.93 7.17
CA GLU A 185 -12.27 17.02 8.05
C GLU A 185 -13.80 17.08 8.23
N LEU A 186 -14.55 16.46 7.32
CA LEU A 186 -16.01 16.53 7.30
C LEU A 186 -16.67 15.30 7.91
N PHE A 187 -15.94 14.20 8.02
CA PHE A 187 -16.43 12.89 8.42
C PHE A 187 -15.49 12.29 9.48
N ASN A 188 -16.07 11.73 10.54
CA ASN A 188 -15.35 11.18 11.69
C ASN A 188 -15.13 9.66 11.59
N ASN A 189 -16.12 8.92 11.09
CA ASN A 189 -16.19 7.46 11.19
C ASN A 189 -16.29 6.82 9.80
N VAL A 190 -15.34 7.14 8.92
CA VAL A 190 -15.29 6.66 7.53
C VAL A 190 -14.22 5.59 7.35
N LEU A 191 -14.57 4.53 6.61
CA LEU A 191 -13.61 3.55 6.12
C LEU A 191 -13.18 3.86 4.69
N TYR A 192 -11.88 3.74 4.43
CA TYR A 192 -11.29 3.89 3.11
C TYR A 192 -10.90 2.52 2.59
N ILE A 193 -11.66 2.02 1.61
CA ILE A 193 -11.52 0.66 1.07
C ILE A 193 -10.90 0.76 -0.32
N GLY A 194 -9.61 0.45 -0.43
CA GLY A 194 -8.92 0.33 -1.70
C GLY A 194 -9.03 -1.08 -2.25
N TYR A 195 -9.41 -1.22 -3.51
CA TYR A 195 -9.36 -2.51 -4.18
C TYR A 195 -8.71 -2.48 -5.56
N ASP A 196 -8.01 -3.58 -5.86
CA ASP A 196 -7.47 -3.88 -7.19
C ASP A 196 -7.75 -5.34 -7.54
N ILE A 197 -7.75 -5.65 -8.83
CA ILE A 197 -8.06 -6.97 -9.37
C ILE A 197 -6.95 -7.35 -10.32
N SER A 198 -6.33 -8.49 -10.03
CA SER A 198 -5.20 -8.91 -10.81
C SER A 198 -5.61 -9.18 -12.26
N GLY A 199 -4.67 -8.92 -13.18
CA GLY A 199 -4.73 -9.54 -14.48
C GLY A 199 -4.65 -11.05 -14.35
N ARG A 200 -5.18 -11.78 -15.32
CA ARG A 200 -4.91 -13.22 -15.42
C ARG A 200 -3.42 -13.43 -15.68
N ILE A 201 -2.79 -14.27 -14.88
CA ILE A 201 -1.48 -14.83 -15.22
C ILE A 201 -1.71 -16.22 -15.79
N VAL A 202 -1.17 -16.44 -16.99
CA VAL A 202 -1.08 -17.77 -17.59
C VAL A 202 0.24 -18.35 -17.10
N THR A 203 0.18 -19.44 -16.34
CA THR A 203 1.40 -20.16 -15.96
C THR A 203 2.01 -20.82 -17.19
N ARG A 204 3.28 -21.26 -17.08
CA ARG A 204 3.98 -21.95 -18.17
C ARG A 204 3.29 -23.25 -18.60
N GLU A 205 2.52 -23.88 -17.72
CA GLU A 205 1.68 -25.05 -18.01
C GLU A 205 0.36 -24.70 -18.70
N GLY A 206 0.14 -23.43 -19.08
CA GLY A 206 -1.10 -22.97 -19.68
C GLY A 206 -2.27 -22.83 -18.69
N LYS A 207 -2.06 -23.10 -17.40
CA LYS A 207 -3.09 -22.92 -16.37
C LYS A 207 -3.33 -21.43 -16.15
N LYS A 208 -4.58 -21.01 -16.31
CA LYS A 208 -5.01 -19.64 -15.98
C LYS A 208 -5.18 -19.55 -14.46
N VAL A 209 -4.39 -18.70 -13.81
CA VAL A 209 -4.64 -18.36 -12.40
C VAL A 209 -5.91 -17.50 -12.37
N PRO A 210 -6.90 -17.82 -11.50
CA PRO A 210 -8.07 -16.99 -11.31
C PRO A 210 -7.72 -15.54 -10.99
N ARG A 211 -8.54 -14.60 -11.44
CA ARG A 211 -8.36 -13.18 -11.08
C ARG A 211 -8.62 -13.05 -9.59
N THR A 212 -7.69 -12.42 -8.87
CA THR A 212 -7.80 -12.21 -7.44
C THR A 212 -8.05 -10.73 -7.19
N GLY A 213 -9.21 -10.41 -6.65
CA GLY A 213 -9.52 -9.13 -6.04
C GLY A 213 -8.83 -9.02 -4.70
N THR A 214 -8.32 -7.83 -4.38
CA THR A 214 -7.75 -7.52 -3.07
C THR A 214 -8.44 -6.30 -2.51
N ALA A 215 -8.78 -6.31 -1.22
CA ALA A 215 -9.22 -5.12 -0.50
C ALA A 215 -8.25 -4.80 0.63
N ILE A 216 -7.98 -3.51 0.78
CA ILE A 216 -7.18 -2.93 1.86
C ILE A 216 -8.00 -1.82 2.49
N VAL A 217 -8.16 -1.88 3.80
CA VAL A 217 -9.02 -0.97 4.54
C VAL A 217 -8.20 -0.14 5.52
N TYR A 218 -8.41 1.17 5.44
CA TYR A 218 -7.92 2.13 6.40
C TYR A 218 -9.10 2.80 7.11
N ASP A 219 -8.94 3.17 8.37
CA ASP A 219 -9.91 4.04 9.07
C ASP A 219 -9.57 5.52 8.91
N ASN A 220 -10.40 6.36 9.54
CA ASN A 220 -10.27 7.81 9.48
C ASN A 220 -9.09 8.39 10.28
N GLU A 221 -8.39 7.57 11.08
CA GLU A 221 -7.13 7.94 11.70
C GLU A 221 -5.93 7.59 10.81
N GLY A 222 -6.17 6.96 9.66
CA GLY A 222 -5.11 6.47 8.78
C GLY A 222 -4.47 5.18 9.31
N GLN A 223 -5.16 4.43 10.16
CA GLN A 223 -4.67 3.11 10.56
C GLN A 223 -5.07 2.07 9.52
N TYR A 224 -4.14 1.16 9.21
CA TYR A 224 -4.46 -0.07 8.48
C TYR A 224 -5.18 -1.03 9.42
N ILE A 225 -6.36 -1.51 9.02
CA ILE A 225 -7.26 -2.25 9.92
C ILE A 225 -7.71 -3.60 9.38
N TYR A 226 -7.62 -3.81 8.06
CA TYR A 226 -8.11 -5.04 7.44
C TYR A 226 -7.54 -5.22 6.03
N PHE A 227 -7.29 -6.48 5.71
CA PHE A 227 -6.98 -6.95 4.37
C PHE A 227 -7.76 -8.21 4.10
N THR A 228 -8.23 -8.34 2.87
CA THR A 228 -8.77 -9.61 2.39
C THR A 228 -8.51 -9.78 0.90
N LYS A 229 -8.57 -11.02 0.46
CA LYS A 229 -8.53 -11.41 -0.94
C LYS A 229 -9.85 -12.08 -1.31
N TYR A 230 -10.23 -11.95 -2.57
CA TYR A 230 -11.44 -12.56 -3.09
C TYR A 230 -11.17 -13.10 -4.49
N GLU A 231 -11.53 -14.36 -4.71
CA GLU A 231 -11.42 -14.96 -6.03
C GLU A 231 -12.57 -14.50 -6.91
N ILE A 232 -12.25 -13.92 -8.06
CA ILE A 232 -13.25 -13.44 -9.02
C ILE A 232 -13.39 -14.46 -10.14
N GLN A 233 -14.52 -15.16 -10.13
CA GLN A 233 -14.91 -16.11 -11.16
C GLN A 233 -15.47 -15.40 -12.41
N THR A 234 -14.61 -14.65 -13.11
CA THR A 234 -14.98 -14.06 -14.42
C THR A 234 -13.81 -14.05 -15.39
N ASP A 235 -14.15 -14.28 -16.66
CA ASP A 235 -13.24 -14.20 -17.81
C ASP A 235 -13.16 -12.77 -18.38
N LYS A 236 -14.08 -11.89 -17.99
CA LYS A 236 -14.23 -10.54 -18.55
C LYS A 236 -13.41 -9.51 -17.78
N GLU A 237 -13.10 -8.38 -18.44
CA GLU A 237 -12.49 -7.21 -17.77
C GLU A 237 -13.42 -6.67 -16.68
N VAL A 238 -14.73 -6.64 -16.98
CA VAL A 238 -15.82 -6.19 -16.12
C VAL A 238 -16.13 -7.23 -15.05
N ILE A 239 -16.21 -6.79 -13.80
CA ILE A 239 -16.66 -7.63 -12.68
C ILE A 239 -18.19 -7.68 -12.70
N PRO A 240 -18.81 -8.86 -12.63
CA PRO A 240 -20.24 -8.96 -12.41
C PRO A 240 -20.67 -8.23 -11.13
N LYS A 241 -21.79 -7.52 -11.20
CA LYS A 241 -22.41 -6.79 -10.08
C LYS A 241 -22.51 -7.63 -8.80
N GLU A 242 -22.93 -8.88 -8.92
CA GLU A 242 -23.10 -9.78 -7.78
C GLU A 242 -21.77 -10.13 -7.08
N SER A 243 -20.71 -10.34 -7.87
CA SER A 243 -19.38 -10.67 -7.33
C SER A 243 -18.79 -9.49 -6.55
N ILE A 244 -18.86 -8.28 -7.10
CA ILE A 244 -18.37 -7.07 -6.42
C ILE A 244 -19.24 -6.71 -5.21
N ARG A 245 -20.56 -6.89 -5.30
CA ARG A 245 -21.48 -6.73 -4.17
C ARG A 245 -21.13 -7.68 -3.02
N GLY A 246 -21.00 -8.98 -3.29
CA GLY A 246 -20.63 -9.97 -2.27
C GLY A 246 -19.26 -9.72 -1.65
N PHE A 247 -18.28 -9.33 -2.47
CA PHE A 247 -16.94 -8.98 -2.00
C PHE A 247 -16.96 -7.80 -1.02
N ILE A 248 -17.56 -6.67 -1.42
CA ILE A 248 -17.61 -5.46 -0.58
C ILE A 248 -18.50 -5.68 0.64
N TYR A 249 -19.59 -6.44 0.51
CA TYR A 249 -20.44 -6.83 1.64
C TYR A 249 -19.63 -7.55 2.71
N ASN A 250 -18.81 -8.55 2.33
CA ASN A 250 -17.98 -9.28 3.29
C ASN A 250 -16.94 -8.37 3.96
N VAL A 251 -16.27 -7.50 3.21
CA VAL A 251 -15.34 -6.51 3.78
C VAL A 251 -16.03 -5.63 4.82
N VAL A 252 -17.18 -5.05 4.48
CA VAL A 252 -17.92 -4.15 5.38
C VAL A 252 -18.44 -4.91 6.60
N ARG A 253 -19.03 -6.08 6.41
CA ARG A 253 -19.52 -6.94 7.49
C ARG A 253 -18.41 -7.29 8.48
N ASP A 254 -17.26 -7.74 7.98
CA ASP A 254 -16.14 -8.19 8.83
C ASP A 254 -15.54 -7.04 9.64
N VAL A 255 -15.52 -5.82 9.09
CA VAL A 255 -15.05 -4.63 9.83
C VAL A 255 -16.10 -4.15 10.84
N ILE A 256 -17.39 -4.13 10.49
CA ILE A 256 -18.49 -3.75 11.40
C ILE A 256 -18.56 -4.73 12.59
N ALA A 257 -18.41 -6.03 12.35
CA ALA A 257 -18.45 -7.06 13.39
C ALA A 257 -17.43 -6.82 14.53
N LYS A 258 -16.38 -6.03 14.27
CA LYS A 258 -15.38 -5.60 15.26
C LYS A 258 -15.81 -4.39 16.08
N LYS A 259 -17.13 -4.15 16.18
CA LYS A 259 -17.78 -3.11 17.00
C LYS A 259 -17.31 -1.68 16.69
N ARG A 260 -17.08 -1.37 15.41
CA ARG A 260 -16.80 -0.01 14.96
C ARG A 260 -18.09 0.66 14.49
N GLU A 261 -18.46 1.78 15.09
CA GLU A 261 -19.47 2.66 14.50
C GLU A 261 -18.90 3.25 13.21
N ILE A 262 -19.61 3.08 12.10
CA ILE A 262 -19.19 3.54 10.78
C ILE A 262 -20.33 4.36 10.18
N GLU A 263 -20.02 5.59 9.77
CA GLU A 263 -21.00 6.50 9.15
C GLU A 263 -20.98 6.40 7.63
N GLY A 264 -19.86 5.96 7.06
CA GLY A 264 -19.66 5.95 5.63
C GLY A 264 -18.44 5.18 5.17
N ILE A 265 -18.41 4.93 3.87
CA ILE A 265 -17.30 4.27 3.18
C ILE A 265 -16.87 5.09 1.97
N VAL A 266 -15.56 5.18 1.76
CA VAL A 266 -14.95 5.75 0.55
C VAL A 266 -14.24 4.62 -0.17
N ILE A 267 -14.71 4.32 -1.37
CA ILE A 267 -14.20 3.23 -2.19
C ILE A 267 -13.16 3.78 -3.16
N HIS A 268 -11.97 3.20 -3.14
CA HIS A 268 -10.87 3.54 -4.02
C HIS A 268 -10.61 2.38 -4.99
N ARG A 269 -10.95 2.56 -6.27
CA ARG A 269 -10.67 1.59 -7.34
C ARG A 269 -9.39 1.93 -8.12
N ASP A 270 -8.38 1.05 -8.13
CA ASP A 270 -7.23 1.20 -9.05
C ASP A 270 -7.71 1.05 -10.50
N GLY A 271 -7.50 2.07 -11.35
CA GLY A 271 -7.96 2.04 -12.74
C GLY A 271 -9.36 2.60 -12.96
N GLU A 272 -9.98 2.16 -14.05
CA GLU A 272 -11.34 2.57 -14.45
C GLU A 272 -12.39 1.78 -13.67
N ILE A 273 -13.59 2.35 -13.55
CA ILE A 273 -14.73 1.72 -12.87
C ILE A 273 -15.91 1.54 -13.81
N TYR A 274 -16.67 0.45 -13.62
CA TYR A 274 -17.84 0.10 -14.42
C TYR A 274 -19.16 0.31 -13.69
N ARG A 275 -20.25 0.41 -14.45
CA ARG A 275 -21.60 0.62 -13.93
C ARG A 275 -22.01 -0.50 -12.97
N GLU A 276 -21.70 -1.75 -13.32
CA GLU A 276 -21.99 -2.93 -12.52
C GLU A 276 -21.29 -2.89 -11.15
N GLU A 277 -20.06 -2.35 -11.10
CA GLU A 277 -19.34 -2.12 -9.86
C GLU A 277 -20.00 -1.03 -9.02
N ILE A 278 -20.32 0.11 -9.64
CA ILE A 278 -21.00 1.23 -8.96
C ILE A 278 -22.31 0.77 -8.34
N GLU A 279 -23.14 0.05 -9.10
CA GLU A 279 -24.43 -0.46 -8.64
C GLU A 279 -24.28 -1.48 -7.50
N GLY A 280 -23.36 -2.45 -7.64
CA GLY A 280 -23.12 -3.45 -6.60
C GLY A 280 -22.60 -2.86 -5.30
N ILE A 281 -21.67 -1.91 -5.38
CA ILE A 281 -21.13 -1.17 -4.22
C ILE A 281 -22.20 -0.30 -3.56
N ALA A 282 -23.00 0.41 -4.36
CA ALA A 282 -24.07 1.27 -3.85
C ALA A 282 -25.15 0.47 -3.11
N GLU A 283 -25.48 -0.75 -3.56
CA GLU A 283 -26.38 -1.65 -2.84
C GLU A 283 -25.85 -2.03 -1.46
N VAL A 284 -24.55 -2.32 -1.32
CA VAL A 284 -23.95 -2.62 -0.01
C VAL A 284 -24.03 -1.41 0.92
N ALA A 285 -23.65 -0.22 0.44
CA ALA A 285 -23.75 0.98 1.27
C ALA A 285 -25.18 1.24 1.74
N LYS A 286 -26.17 1.04 0.86
CA LYS A 286 -27.59 1.17 1.21
C LYS A 286 -28.04 0.13 2.23
N SER A 287 -27.63 -1.14 2.09
CA SER A 287 -28.02 -2.21 3.03
C SER A 287 -27.48 -2.00 4.44
N PHE A 288 -26.30 -1.39 4.57
CA PHE A 288 -25.71 -1.02 5.87
C PHE A 288 -26.07 0.41 6.31
N ASN A 289 -26.93 1.11 5.57
CA ASN A 289 -27.32 2.50 5.85
C ASN A 289 -26.14 3.50 5.87
N LEU A 290 -25.06 3.25 5.12
CA LEU A 290 -23.82 4.03 5.11
C LEU A 290 -23.84 5.16 4.07
N SER A 291 -23.15 6.25 4.36
CA SER A 291 -22.76 7.23 3.35
C SER A 291 -21.70 6.64 2.41
N LEU A 292 -21.68 7.04 1.14
CA LEU A 292 -20.78 6.43 0.16
C LEU A 292 -20.19 7.48 -0.80
N ALA A 293 -18.88 7.37 -1.02
CA ALA A 293 -18.20 7.94 -2.18
C ALA A 293 -17.44 6.84 -2.92
N ILE A 294 -17.56 6.80 -4.25
CA ILE A 294 -16.80 5.87 -5.10
C ILE A 294 -15.85 6.67 -5.96
N LEU A 295 -14.54 6.39 -5.83
CA LEU A 295 -13.47 7.02 -6.59
C LEU A 295 -12.76 6.00 -7.47
N SER A 296 -12.42 6.39 -8.70
CA SER A 296 -11.58 5.60 -9.60
C SER A 296 -10.27 6.33 -9.94
N PHE A 297 -9.17 5.58 -10.05
CA PHE A 297 -7.81 6.13 -10.18
C PHE A 297 -7.13 5.68 -11.49
N PRO A 298 -7.47 6.28 -12.64
CA PRO A 298 -6.83 5.97 -13.91
C PRO A 298 -5.36 6.43 -13.98
N LYS A 299 -4.52 5.65 -14.68
CA LYS A 299 -3.04 5.78 -14.63
C LYS A 299 -2.47 6.93 -15.49
N LYS A 300 -3.18 7.39 -16.52
CA LYS A 300 -2.72 8.44 -17.44
C LYS A 300 -3.07 9.83 -16.92
N ALA A 301 -2.04 10.63 -16.61
CA ALA A 301 -2.19 11.99 -16.12
C ALA A 301 -1.03 12.88 -16.62
N PRO A 302 -1.26 14.19 -16.79
CA PRO A 302 -0.20 15.15 -17.08
C PRO A 302 0.66 15.41 -15.84
N ALA A 303 1.75 16.15 -16.01
CA ALA A 303 2.52 16.72 -14.91
C ALA A 303 2.04 18.15 -14.62
N LEU A 304 2.17 18.59 -13.36
CA LEU A 304 2.00 19.99 -12.98
C LEU A 304 3.37 20.61 -12.75
N ILE A 305 3.69 21.64 -13.52
CA ILE A 305 4.98 22.34 -13.48
C ILE A 305 4.76 23.73 -12.89
N ASP A 306 5.56 24.05 -11.88
CA ASP A 306 5.75 25.40 -11.40
C ASP A 306 6.79 26.09 -12.30
N LEU A 307 6.30 26.99 -13.15
CA LEU A 307 7.13 27.71 -14.11
C LEU A 307 8.07 28.72 -13.45
N SER A 308 7.74 29.21 -12.24
CA SER A 308 8.59 30.17 -11.53
C SER A 308 9.91 29.54 -11.08
N ASN A 309 9.87 28.26 -10.74
CA ASN A 309 11.01 27.49 -10.25
C ASN A 309 11.53 26.45 -11.26
N ASN A 310 10.88 26.33 -12.42
CA ASN A 310 11.11 25.28 -13.42
C ASN A 310 11.17 23.87 -12.80
N MET A 311 10.22 23.57 -11.90
CA MET A 311 10.16 22.33 -11.14
C MET A 311 8.74 21.75 -11.14
N PHE A 312 8.59 20.48 -10.77
CA PHE A 312 7.26 19.96 -10.46
C PHE A 312 6.67 20.74 -9.27
N ALA A 313 5.36 21.00 -9.34
CA ALA A 313 4.66 21.72 -8.30
C ALA A 313 4.76 21.01 -6.94
N GLU A 314 4.67 21.81 -5.88
CA GLU A 314 4.64 21.28 -4.51
C GLU A 314 3.46 20.32 -4.29
N PRO A 315 3.58 19.34 -3.38
CA PRO A 315 2.45 18.51 -3.05
C PRO A 315 1.28 19.32 -2.48
N GLY A 316 0.07 18.80 -2.70
CA GLY A 316 -1.18 19.37 -2.18
C GLY A 316 -1.93 20.28 -3.15
N TRP A 317 -1.34 20.68 -4.27
CA TRP A 317 -2.08 21.33 -5.35
C TRP A 317 -3.09 20.37 -5.97
N TYR A 318 -4.36 20.75 -6.03
CA TYR A 318 -5.41 20.00 -6.72
C TYR A 318 -6.34 20.90 -7.53
N PHE A 319 -7.03 20.34 -8.52
CA PHE A 319 -8.04 21.06 -9.29
C PHE A 319 -9.10 20.11 -9.87
N HIS A 320 -10.31 20.65 -10.03
CA HIS A 320 -11.41 20.00 -10.75
C HIS A 320 -11.28 20.31 -12.25
N ALA A 321 -11.10 19.28 -13.06
CA ALA A 321 -10.93 19.39 -14.52
C ALA A 321 -12.25 19.30 -15.29
N GLY A 322 -13.38 19.35 -14.59
CA GLY A 322 -14.71 19.20 -15.15
C GLY A 322 -15.12 17.75 -15.40
N LEU A 323 -16.25 17.60 -16.10
CA LEU A 323 -16.77 16.32 -16.56
C LEU A 323 -15.93 15.82 -17.75
N GLN A 324 -15.39 14.61 -17.64
CA GLN A 324 -14.71 13.94 -18.75
C GLN A 324 -15.46 12.68 -19.15
N LEU A 325 -15.60 12.49 -20.47
CA LEU A 325 -16.15 11.27 -21.04
C LEU A 325 -15.24 10.09 -20.71
N VAL A 326 -15.83 9.06 -20.11
CA VAL A 326 -15.22 7.78 -19.77
C VAL A 326 -15.89 6.72 -20.63
N ARG A 327 -15.07 5.97 -21.37
CA ARG A 327 -15.48 4.81 -22.19
C ARG A 327 -16.70 5.07 -23.10
N LYS A 328 -16.86 6.31 -23.59
CA LYS A 328 -17.89 6.79 -24.54
C LYS A 328 -19.34 6.87 -24.02
N GLU A 329 -19.60 6.60 -22.74
CA GLU A 329 -20.99 6.51 -22.24
C GLU A 329 -21.24 7.26 -20.92
N THR A 330 -20.19 7.61 -20.16
CA THR A 330 -20.37 8.20 -18.83
C THR A 330 -19.47 9.41 -18.64
N TYR A 331 -20.04 10.51 -18.18
CA TYR A 331 -19.29 11.71 -17.80
C TYR A 331 -19.04 11.69 -16.30
N LEU A 332 -17.77 11.72 -15.90
CA LEU A 332 -17.38 11.74 -14.49
C LEU A 332 -16.59 12.99 -14.15
N HIS A 333 -16.86 13.54 -12.96
CA HIS A 333 -16.08 14.63 -12.38
C HIS A 333 -14.64 14.17 -12.20
N THR A 334 -13.73 14.78 -12.95
CA THR A 334 -12.32 14.40 -12.97
C THR A 334 -11.49 15.43 -12.21
N PHE A 335 -10.58 14.94 -11.39
CA PHE A 335 -9.70 15.74 -10.56
C PHE A 335 -8.25 15.32 -10.78
N TYR A 336 -7.37 16.26 -10.50
CA TYR A 336 -5.94 16.04 -10.46
C TYR A 336 -5.37 16.55 -9.15
N LEU A 337 -4.46 15.78 -8.55
CA LEU A 337 -3.78 16.10 -7.30
C LEU A 337 -2.28 15.88 -7.44
N GLN A 338 -1.48 16.86 -7.04
CA GLN A 338 -0.04 16.74 -6.93
C GLN A 338 0.29 16.02 -5.61
N GLY A 339 0.47 14.71 -5.66
CA GLY A 339 0.79 13.92 -4.47
C GLY A 339 2.25 14.03 -4.05
N PHE A 340 3.18 14.36 -4.95
CA PHE A 340 4.62 14.22 -4.68
C PHE A 340 5.47 15.16 -5.54
N ARG A 341 6.56 15.72 -5.01
CA ARG A 341 7.53 16.52 -5.78
C ARG A 341 8.84 15.76 -5.94
N PHE A 342 9.39 15.75 -7.15
CA PHE A 342 10.80 15.41 -7.38
C PHE A 342 11.49 16.60 -8.06
N PRO A 343 12.82 16.70 -7.99
CA PRO A 343 13.57 17.55 -8.91
C PRO A 343 13.23 17.15 -10.36
N TYR A 344 13.05 18.15 -11.22
CA TYR A 344 12.93 17.89 -12.65
C TYR A 344 14.21 17.20 -13.12
N ARG A 345 14.07 16.05 -13.77
CA ARG A 345 15.16 15.35 -14.45
C ARG A 345 14.63 14.92 -15.80
N GLU A 346 15.39 15.19 -16.85
CA GLU A 346 15.03 14.80 -18.21
C GLU A 346 14.67 13.30 -18.26
N GLY A 347 13.56 12.98 -18.93
CA GLY A 347 13.01 11.62 -18.99
C GLY A 347 12.17 11.15 -17.79
N ARG A 348 12.21 11.84 -16.62
CA ARG A 348 11.44 11.44 -15.43
C ARG A 348 10.07 12.14 -15.39
N LYS A 349 9.00 11.42 -15.72
CA LYS A 349 7.61 11.91 -15.63
C LYS A 349 7.06 11.81 -14.22
N VAL A 350 6.91 12.94 -13.52
CA VAL A 350 6.11 13.03 -12.29
C VAL A 350 4.70 13.49 -12.65
N ASN A 351 3.85 12.52 -12.93
CA ASN A 351 2.47 12.80 -13.28
C ASN A 351 1.63 13.06 -12.03
N LEU A 352 0.64 13.93 -12.15
CA LEU A 352 -0.44 14.11 -11.19
C LEU A 352 -1.12 12.77 -10.87
N LEU A 353 -1.70 12.68 -9.69
CA LEU A 353 -2.71 11.67 -9.37
C LEU A 353 -4.00 12.11 -10.05
N LYS A 354 -4.49 11.31 -11.01
CA LYS A 354 -5.81 11.51 -11.61
C LYS A 354 -6.80 10.65 -10.84
N TYR A 355 -7.90 11.23 -10.39
CA TYR A 355 -9.01 10.49 -9.83
C TYR A 355 -10.33 11.03 -10.34
N ARG A 356 -11.37 10.19 -10.29
CA ARG A 356 -12.73 10.54 -10.70
C ARG A 356 -13.69 10.20 -9.60
N ILE A 357 -14.65 11.08 -9.35
CA ILE A 357 -15.79 10.78 -8.48
C ILE A 357 -16.83 10.10 -9.36
N ALA A 358 -17.05 8.81 -9.12
CA ALA A 358 -17.97 7.96 -9.89
C ALA A 358 -19.39 7.95 -9.30
N TYR A 359 -19.51 8.07 -7.98
CA TYR A 359 -20.79 8.04 -7.28
C TYR A 359 -20.67 8.68 -5.90
N LEU A 360 -21.68 9.44 -5.47
CA LEU A 360 -21.82 10.00 -4.12
C LEU A 360 -23.22 9.69 -3.58
N TRP A 361 -23.34 9.43 -2.29
CA TRP A 361 -24.60 9.09 -1.62
C TRP A 361 -24.64 9.62 -0.18
N LYS A 362 -25.85 10.01 0.26
CA LYS A 362 -26.14 10.58 1.59
C LYS A 362 -25.24 11.76 1.92
N ASN A 363 -24.45 11.69 3.00
CA ASN A 363 -23.73 12.84 3.53
C ASN A 363 -22.62 13.33 2.59
N PHE A 364 -22.18 12.49 1.64
CA PHE A 364 -21.29 12.92 0.56
C PHE A 364 -22.02 13.64 -0.58
N LEU A 365 -23.32 13.42 -0.76
CA LEU A 365 -24.11 14.03 -1.83
C LEU A 365 -24.84 15.28 -1.31
N VAL A 366 -24.22 16.43 -1.52
CA VAL A 366 -24.77 17.75 -1.16
C VAL A 366 -24.96 18.61 -2.40
N SER A 367 -25.85 19.59 -2.33
CA SER A 367 -26.16 20.50 -3.45
C SER A 367 -25.55 21.89 -3.29
N GLY A 368 -25.49 22.63 -4.39
CA GLY A 368 -25.01 24.02 -4.42
C GLY A 368 -23.52 24.14 -4.07
N GLU A 369 -23.14 25.23 -3.43
CA GLU A 369 -21.75 25.55 -3.10
C GLU A 369 -21.10 24.54 -2.12
N LYS A 370 -21.91 23.81 -1.35
CA LYS A 370 -21.42 22.80 -0.40
C LYS A 370 -20.69 21.64 -1.08
N ILE A 371 -20.96 21.35 -2.35
CA ILE A 371 -20.27 20.27 -3.07
C ILE A 371 -18.78 20.53 -3.20
N HIS A 372 -18.38 21.81 -3.23
CA HIS A 372 -16.97 22.19 -3.32
C HIS A 372 -16.19 21.79 -2.05
N ALA A 373 -16.84 21.88 -0.88
CA ALA A 373 -16.26 21.40 0.38
C ALA A 373 -16.05 19.88 0.35
N ILE A 374 -17.01 19.10 -0.20
CA ILE A 374 -16.84 17.65 -0.40
C ILE A 374 -15.68 17.35 -1.34
N TYR A 375 -15.55 18.08 -2.45
CA TYR A 375 -14.44 17.88 -3.40
C TYR A 375 -13.08 18.17 -2.78
N LYS A 376 -12.99 19.23 -1.99
CA LYS A 376 -11.77 19.58 -1.24
C LYS A 376 -11.43 18.53 -0.19
N ASP A 377 -12.42 18.05 0.55
CA ASP A 377 -12.23 17.01 1.55
C ASP A 377 -11.79 15.68 0.91
N ILE A 378 -12.39 15.25 -0.21
CA ILE A 378 -11.94 14.07 -0.95
C ILE A 378 -10.49 14.23 -1.45
N ALA A 379 -10.12 15.42 -1.94
CA ALA A 379 -8.74 15.70 -2.33
C ALA A 379 -7.78 15.63 -1.12
N ARG A 380 -8.22 16.12 0.06
CA ARG A 380 -7.49 16.00 1.33
C ARG A 380 -7.31 14.54 1.72
N GLN A 381 -8.39 13.75 1.77
CA GLN A 381 -8.36 12.32 2.08
C GLN A 381 -7.32 11.59 1.22
N ASN A 382 -7.32 11.86 -0.10
CA ASN A 382 -6.37 11.28 -1.04
C ASN A 382 -4.92 11.69 -0.76
N LEU A 383 -4.69 12.97 -0.45
CA LEU A 383 -3.36 13.45 -0.07
C LEU A 383 -2.90 12.82 1.25
N TYR A 384 -3.77 12.76 2.26
CA TYR A 384 -3.45 12.31 3.61
C TYR A 384 -3.11 10.83 3.62
N LEU A 385 -3.93 10.01 2.97
CA LEU A 385 -3.64 8.59 2.79
C LEU A 385 -2.34 8.34 1.99
N SER A 386 -1.89 9.28 1.16
CA SER A 386 -0.61 9.15 0.46
C SER A 386 0.62 9.39 1.38
N ARG A 387 0.42 9.77 2.65
CA ARG A 387 1.46 10.03 3.66
C ARG A 387 1.69 8.87 4.65
N LEU A 388 1.02 7.76 4.40
CA LEU A 388 1.08 6.55 5.22
C LEU A 388 1.89 5.45 4.57
N ASN A 389 2.75 5.78 3.58
CA ASN A 389 3.56 4.78 2.92
C ASN A 389 4.75 4.37 3.80
N TRP A 390 4.54 3.36 4.64
CA TRP A 390 5.55 2.82 5.57
C TRP A 390 6.70 2.07 4.88
N GLY A 391 6.63 1.85 3.56
CA GLY A 391 7.71 1.23 2.79
C GLY A 391 8.86 2.17 2.42
N THR A 392 8.82 3.42 2.87
CA THR A 392 9.83 4.43 2.52
C THR A 392 10.03 5.46 3.63
N ALA A 393 11.28 5.85 3.84
CA ALA A 393 11.73 6.92 4.72
C ALA A 393 11.11 8.28 4.38
N LEU A 394 10.66 8.49 3.13
CA LEU A 394 9.94 9.70 2.76
C LEU A 394 8.50 9.71 3.29
N GLY A 395 7.96 8.56 3.68
CA GLY A 395 6.59 8.34 4.12
C GLY A 395 5.52 8.63 3.06
N LYS A 396 5.92 8.88 1.82
CA LYS A 396 5.06 9.42 0.78
C LYS A 396 4.88 8.41 -0.37
N SER A 397 3.70 8.35 -0.95
CA SER A 397 3.39 7.65 -2.21
C SER A 397 2.70 8.62 -3.19
N LYS A 398 2.66 8.25 -4.47
CA LYS A 398 1.93 9.04 -5.49
C LYS A 398 0.42 8.95 -5.28
N SER A 399 -0.07 7.73 -5.03
CA SER A 399 -1.49 7.43 -4.81
C SER A 399 -1.73 7.17 -3.32
N PRO A 400 -2.99 7.27 -2.83
CA PRO A 400 -3.38 6.82 -1.50
C PRO A 400 -2.88 5.40 -1.22
N VAL A 401 -2.47 5.11 0.02
CA VAL A 401 -2.00 3.77 0.41
C VAL A 401 -3.00 2.66 0.14
N THR A 402 -4.30 2.96 0.21
CA THR A 402 -5.38 2.05 -0.16
C THR A 402 -5.23 1.53 -1.60
N ILE A 403 -4.84 2.39 -2.55
CA ILE A 403 -4.59 2.00 -3.95
C ILE A 403 -3.19 1.41 -4.11
N HIS A 404 -2.19 2.09 -3.56
CA HIS A 404 -0.79 1.71 -3.73
C HIS A 404 -0.53 0.29 -3.21
N TYR A 405 -1.08 -0.05 -2.04
CA TYR A 405 -0.95 -1.39 -1.48
C TYR A 405 -1.91 -2.39 -2.12
N ALA A 406 -3.12 -2.00 -2.53
CA ALA A 406 -4.01 -2.93 -3.23
C ALA A 406 -3.38 -3.41 -4.54
N HIS A 407 -2.75 -2.49 -5.29
CA HIS A 407 -2.02 -2.81 -6.51
C HIS A 407 -0.82 -3.74 -6.25
N LYS A 408 0.00 -3.46 -5.22
CA LYS A 408 1.12 -4.33 -4.84
C LYS A 408 0.66 -5.73 -4.45
N SER A 409 -0.36 -5.82 -3.60
CA SER A 409 -0.94 -7.09 -3.16
C SER A 409 -1.51 -7.87 -4.34
N SER A 410 -2.28 -7.23 -5.20
CA SER A 410 -2.87 -7.86 -6.39
C SER A 410 -1.81 -8.48 -7.30
N LYS A 411 -0.70 -7.76 -7.53
CA LYS A 411 0.45 -8.28 -8.27
C LYS A 411 1.08 -9.50 -7.60
N LEU A 412 1.27 -9.48 -6.28
CA LEU A 412 1.83 -10.62 -5.55
C LEU A 412 0.88 -11.83 -5.56
N LEU A 413 -0.41 -11.64 -5.29
CA LEU A 413 -1.41 -12.73 -5.29
C LEU A 413 -1.55 -13.38 -6.66
N SER A 414 -1.41 -12.59 -7.74
CA SER A 414 -1.43 -13.11 -9.11
C SER A 414 -0.31 -14.12 -9.41
N SER A 415 0.77 -14.13 -8.61
CA SER A 415 1.85 -15.09 -8.76
C SER A 415 1.54 -16.48 -8.18
N GLY A 416 0.31 -16.73 -7.72
CA GLY A 416 -0.06 -17.92 -6.97
C GLY A 416 0.29 -17.83 -5.48
N LEU A 417 0.62 -16.64 -4.98
CA LEU A 417 0.80 -16.41 -3.55
C LEU A 417 -0.54 -16.58 -2.84
N ASP A 418 -0.57 -17.48 -1.86
CA ASP A 418 -1.68 -17.62 -0.92
C ASP A 418 -1.19 -17.35 0.51
N PRO A 419 -1.17 -16.08 0.96
CA PRO A 419 -0.77 -15.77 2.32
C PRO A 419 -1.82 -16.33 3.27
N ARG A 420 -1.45 -17.33 4.08
CA ARG A 420 -2.32 -17.82 5.15
C ARG A 420 -2.36 -16.77 6.24
N MET A 421 -3.58 -16.39 6.65
CA MET A 421 -3.91 -15.53 7.80
C MET A 421 -2.72 -14.86 8.47
N LEU A 422 -2.11 -13.90 7.78
CA LEU A 422 -1.27 -12.93 8.43
C LEU A 422 -2.21 -12.09 9.30
N ASP A 423 -1.83 -11.87 10.56
CA ASP A 423 -2.54 -10.94 11.42
C ASP A 423 -2.87 -9.66 10.66
N GLU A 424 -4.04 -9.10 10.94
CA GLU A 424 -4.62 -7.97 10.20
C GLU A 424 -3.78 -6.69 10.27
N ASP A 425 -2.71 -6.68 11.06
CA ASP A 425 -1.74 -5.59 11.21
C ASP A 425 -0.48 -5.77 10.35
N LYS A 426 -0.25 -6.94 9.71
CA LYS A 426 0.97 -7.23 8.93
C LYS A 426 0.82 -6.82 7.47
N LEU A 427 1.66 -5.88 7.03
CA LEU A 427 1.71 -5.40 5.64
C LEU A 427 2.72 -6.18 4.78
N PHE A 428 2.42 -7.47 4.52
CA PHE A 428 3.31 -8.36 3.76
C PHE A 428 3.65 -7.89 2.34
N MET A 429 2.78 -7.07 1.74
CA MET A 429 2.89 -6.61 0.37
C MET A 429 3.91 -5.49 0.15
N ILE A 430 4.40 -4.85 1.21
CA ILE A 430 5.36 -3.74 1.11
C ILE A 430 6.64 -4.18 0.43
#